data_AF-A0A968JPR8-F1
#
_entry.id   AF-A0A968JPR8-F1
#
_cell.length_a   1.000
_cell.length_b   1.000
_cell.length_c   1.000
_cell.angle_alpha   90.00
_cell.angle_beta   90.00
_cell.angle_gamma   90.00
#
_symmetry.space_group_name_H-M   'P 1'
#
loop_
_entity.id
_entity.type
_entity.pdbx_description
1 polymer ?
#
loop_
_entity_poly.entity_id
_entity_poly.type
_entity_poly.pdbx_seq_one_letter_code
_entity_poly.pdbx_strand_id
1 'polypeptide(L)'
;MKTEIATKDFRLATVERGSIENSITATGLVVPIFEQQINAPVSAEVKAVLMTSGAEVKVGTIIMELDEEFTRLSYESLDDELELKQNNITKLKLEYNKNLKELAYENEIKGLQLSSLEAELSDKKRLKAIGGTTQEEVDRAALNLKIAQLEKEKTGK
;
A
#
# COMPACT_ATOMS: atom_id res chain seq x y z
N MET A 1 111.55 14.78 -29.87
CA MET A 1 110.27 14.05 -29.73
C MET A 1 109.44 14.37 -30.96
N LYS A 2 109.06 13.37 -31.76
CA LYS A 2 108.30 13.55 -33.00
C LYS A 2 107.04 12.72 -32.88
N THR A 3 105.91 13.37 -32.62
CA THR A 3 104.60 12.72 -32.50
C THR A 3 104.01 12.56 -33.90
N GLU A 4 104.09 11.35 -34.45
CA GLU A 4 103.40 10.99 -35.68
C GLU A 4 102.11 10.23 -35.29
N ILE A 5 100.95 10.81 -35.61
CA ILE A 5 99.63 10.19 -35.41
C ILE A 5 99.13 9.72 -36.78
N ALA A 6 98.64 8.49 -36.88
CA ALA A 6 98.24 7.88 -38.14
C ALA A 6 96.74 8.03 -38.38
N THR A 7 96.30 8.10 -39.64
CA THR A 7 94.88 8.32 -40.00
C THR A 7 93.95 7.21 -39.51
N LYS A 8 94.49 6.00 -39.28
CA LYS A 8 93.78 4.86 -38.65
C LYS A 8 93.40 5.11 -37.19
N ASP A 9 94.02 6.09 -36.55
CA ASP A 9 93.72 6.50 -35.19
C ASP A 9 92.49 7.44 -35.13
N PHE A 10 91.92 7.82 -36.29
CA PHE A 10 90.73 8.66 -36.40
C PHE A 10 89.49 7.85 -36.83
N ARG A 11 88.37 8.01 -36.11
CA ARG A 11 87.03 7.54 -36.51
C ARG A 11 86.24 8.73 -37.06
N LEU A 12 86.02 8.75 -38.37
CA LEU A 12 85.23 9.78 -39.05
C LEU A 12 83.80 9.26 -39.33
N ALA A 13 82.79 10.08 -39.10
CA ALA A 13 81.38 9.79 -39.42
C ALA A 13 80.70 11.03 -40.01
N THR A 14 79.79 10.83 -40.98
CA THR A 14 79.00 11.91 -41.60
C THR A 14 77.87 12.35 -40.66
N VAL A 15 77.69 13.65 -40.45
CA VAL A 15 76.66 14.21 -39.58
C VAL A 15 75.39 14.54 -40.36
N GLU A 16 74.24 14.12 -39.84
CA GLU A 16 72.92 14.45 -40.37
C GLU A 16 72.11 15.24 -39.33
N ARG A 17 71.25 16.16 -39.79
CA ARG A 17 70.37 16.94 -38.91
C ARG A 17 69.03 16.21 -38.77
N GLY A 18 68.71 15.79 -37.56
CA GLY A 18 67.43 15.18 -37.21
C GLY A 18 67.06 15.51 -35.76
N SER A 19 65.79 15.25 -35.40
CA SER A 19 65.34 15.35 -34.01
C SER A 19 65.97 14.24 -33.18
N ILE A 20 66.60 14.61 -32.06
CA ILE A 20 67.11 13.66 -31.08
C ILE A 20 66.04 13.53 -30.00
N GLU A 21 65.46 12.34 -29.90
CA GLU A 21 64.53 12.01 -28.82
C GLU A 21 65.30 11.37 -27.68
N ASN A 22 65.11 11.89 -26.46
CA ASN A 22 65.69 11.33 -25.25
C ASN A 22 64.56 10.83 -24.36
N SER A 23 64.47 9.51 -24.19
CA SER A 23 63.45 8.88 -23.34
C SER A 23 63.99 8.73 -21.93
N ILE A 24 63.24 9.23 -20.94
CA ILE A 24 63.50 8.98 -19.52
C ILE A 24 62.48 7.94 -19.05
N THR A 25 62.97 6.78 -18.62
CA THR A 25 62.12 5.74 -18.04
C THR A 25 61.71 6.17 -16.63
N ALA A 26 60.40 6.28 -16.39
CA ALA A 26 59.83 6.56 -15.08
C ALA A 26 58.92 5.41 -14.64
N THR A 27 58.88 5.14 -13.34
CA THR A 27 57.97 4.17 -12.72
C THR A 27 56.96 4.92 -11.87
N GLY A 28 55.72 4.46 -11.86
CA GLY A 28 54.62 5.07 -11.10
C GLY A 28 53.53 4.05 -10.78
N LEU A 29 52.78 4.33 -9.72
CA LEU A 29 51.61 3.55 -9.33
C LEU A 29 50.35 4.30 -9.81
N VAL A 30 49.49 3.61 -10.55
CA VAL A 30 48.18 4.13 -10.92
C VAL A 30 47.22 3.88 -9.77
N VAL A 31 46.61 4.96 -9.26
CA VAL A 31 45.59 4.90 -8.21
C VAL A 31 44.30 5.55 -8.73
N PRO A 32 43.12 5.05 -8.33
CA PRO A 32 41.86 5.68 -8.67
C PRO A 32 41.76 7.05 -8.00
N ILE A 33 41.18 8.02 -8.72
CA ILE A 33 40.91 9.36 -8.19
C ILE A 33 39.72 9.37 -7.21
N PHE A 34 38.76 8.45 -7.40
CA PHE A 34 37.58 8.27 -6.55
C PHE A 34 37.26 6.79 -6.41
N GLU A 35 36.91 6.39 -5.19
CA GLU A 35 36.37 5.07 -4.88
C GLU A 35 35.04 5.23 -4.15
N GLN A 36 34.06 4.41 -4.52
CA GLN A 36 32.77 4.37 -3.86
C GLN A 36 32.34 2.92 -3.68
N GLN A 37 31.94 2.58 -2.45
CA GLN A 37 31.34 1.30 -2.14
C GLN A 37 29.82 1.40 -2.27
N ILE A 38 29.23 0.49 -3.05
CA ILE A 38 27.78 0.36 -3.20
C ILE A 38 27.36 -0.89 -2.43
N ASN A 39 26.52 -0.70 -1.42
CA ASN A 39 25.96 -1.80 -0.63
C ASN A 39 24.56 -2.15 -1.12
N ALA A 40 24.15 -3.40 -0.92
CA ALA A 40 22.77 -3.81 -1.15
C ALA A 40 21.83 -3.03 -0.20
N PRO A 41 20.68 -2.52 -0.68
CA PRO A 41 19.73 -1.79 0.15
C PRO A 41 18.99 -2.70 1.14
N VAL A 42 18.92 -4.00 0.85
CA VAL A 42 18.26 -5.02 1.67
C VAL A 42 19.17 -6.22 1.82
N SER A 43 19.04 -6.95 2.94
CA SER A 43 19.74 -8.21 3.16
C SER A 43 19.01 -9.32 2.39
N ALA A 44 19.54 -9.70 1.24
CA ALA A 44 19.00 -10.76 0.38
C ALA A 44 20.13 -11.61 -0.19
N GLU A 45 19.81 -12.83 -0.63
CA GLU A 45 20.77 -13.71 -1.29
C GLU A 45 21.13 -13.15 -2.67
N VAL A 46 22.40 -13.27 -3.07
CA VAL A 46 22.84 -12.84 -4.40
C VAL A 46 22.46 -13.89 -5.41
N LYS A 47 21.48 -13.59 -6.28
CA LYS A 47 21.02 -14.49 -7.32
C LYS A 47 21.99 -14.53 -8.51
N ALA A 48 22.47 -13.37 -8.94
CA ALA A 48 23.44 -13.27 -10.03
C ALA A 48 24.31 -12.03 -9.92
N VAL A 49 25.59 -12.15 -10.31
CA VAL A 49 26.50 -11.01 -10.49
C VAL A 49 26.62 -10.75 -11.98
N LEU A 50 26.14 -9.59 -12.43
CA LEU A 50 26.11 -9.25 -13.86
C LEU A 50 27.41 -8.57 -14.31
N MET A 51 28.04 -7.80 -13.44
CA MET A 51 29.26 -7.05 -13.74
C MET A 51 30.43 -7.55 -12.90
N THR A 52 31.57 -7.78 -13.55
CA THR A 52 32.81 -8.23 -12.91
C THR A 52 33.78 -7.06 -12.67
N SER A 53 34.81 -7.31 -11.86
CA SER A 53 35.84 -6.30 -11.57
C SER A 53 36.51 -5.81 -12.86
N GLY A 54 36.65 -4.48 -12.99
CA GLY A 54 37.23 -3.83 -14.17
C GLY A 54 36.25 -3.59 -15.32
N ALA A 55 34.99 -4.01 -15.20
CA ALA A 55 33.96 -3.68 -16.19
C ALA A 55 33.60 -2.18 -16.14
N GLU A 56 33.47 -1.55 -17.29
CA GLU A 56 32.96 -0.18 -17.41
C GLU A 56 31.44 -0.18 -17.19
N VAL A 57 30.96 0.69 -16.28
CA VAL A 57 29.54 0.82 -15.96
C VAL A 57 29.06 2.25 -16.22
N LYS A 58 27.79 2.39 -16.56
CA LYS A 58 27.12 3.69 -16.74
C LYS A 58 26.07 3.88 -15.64
N VAL A 59 25.59 5.12 -15.50
CA VAL A 59 24.50 5.42 -14.58
C VAL A 59 23.26 4.59 -14.96
N GLY A 60 22.74 3.85 -13.98
CA GLY A 60 21.59 2.95 -14.16
C GLY A 60 21.93 1.53 -14.64
N THR A 61 23.21 1.20 -14.84
CA THR A 61 23.59 -0.19 -15.15
C THR A 61 23.34 -1.10 -13.94
N ILE A 62 22.64 -2.21 -14.17
CA ILE A 62 22.43 -3.24 -13.14
C ILE A 62 23.72 -4.04 -12.97
N ILE A 63 24.28 -4.02 -11.76
CA ILE A 63 25.54 -4.70 -11.43
C ILE A 63 25.34 -6.09 -10.81
N MET A 64 24.20 -6.30 -10.15
CA MET A 64 23.87 -7.50 -9.39
C MET A 64 22.35 -7.67 -9.32
N GLU A 65 21.89 -8.92 -9.32
CA GLU A 65 20.51 -9.32 -9.08
C GLU A 65 20.44 -10.01 -7.71
N LEU A 66 19.51 -9.57 -6.86
CA LEU A 66 19.24 -10.17 -5.56
C LEU A 66 18.03 -11.10 -5.66
N ASP A 67 17.97 -12.13 -4.82
CA ASP A 67 16.79 -12.97 -4.70
C ASP A 67 15.67 -12.20 -4.00
N GLU A 68 14.59 -11.94 -4.75
CA GLU A 68 13.42 -11.19 -4.30
C GLU A 68 12.25 -12.11 -3.92
N GLU A 69 12.37 -13.44 -4.00
CA GLU A 69 11.24 -14.35 -3.80
C GLU A 69 10.59 -14.19 -2.43
N PHE A 70 11.38 -14.08 -1.36
CA PHE A 70 10.86 -13.87 -0.01
C PHE A 70 10.10 -12.55 0.10
N THR A 71 10.66 -11.46 -0.43
CA THR A 71 10.04 -10.13 -0.42
C THR A 71 8.76 -10.11 -1.23
N ARG A 72 8.75 -10.78 -2.40
CA ARG A 72 7.57 -10.92 -3.26
C ARG A 72 6.46 -11.68 -2.55
N LEU A 73 6.76 -12.84 -1.95
CA LEU A 73 5.76 -13.61 -1.20
C LEU A 73 5.22 -12.84 0.01
N SER A 74 6.09 -12.11 0.72
CA SER A 74 5.66 -11.24 1.83
C SER A 74 4.75 -10.11 1.35
N TYR A 75 5.03 -9.54 0.17
CA TYR A 75 4.20 -8.53 -0.44
C TYR A 75 2.83 -9.09 -0.85
N GLU A 76 2.80 -10.23 -1.55
CA GLU A 76 1.57 -10.91 -1.96
C GLU A 76 0.69 -11.26 -0.76
N SER A 77 1.27 -11.78 0.32
CA SER A 77 0.52 -12.07 1.55
C SER A 77 -0.10 -10.83 2.19
N LEU A 78 0.56 -9.66 2.10
CA LEU A 78 0.03 -8.40 2.64
C LEU A 78 -1.08 -7.84 1.74
N ASP A 79 -0.96 -8.02 0.42
CA ASP A 79 -1.98 -7.62 -0.55
C ASP A 79 -3.26 -8.46 -0.37
N ASP A 80 -3.11 -9.77 -0.19
CA ASP A 80 -4.22 -10.68 0.13
C ASP A 80 -4.93 -10.27 1.44
N GLU A 81 -4.16 -9.94 2.49
CA GLU A 81 -4.75 -9.47 3.75
C GLU A 81 -5.52 -8.16 3.54
N LEU A 82 -4.97 -7.22 2.77
CA LEU A 82 -5.62 -5.96 2.45
C LEU A 82 -6.96 -6.18 1.73
N GLU A 83 -6.99 -7.06 0.74
CA GLU A 83 -8.21 -7.40 0.00
C GLU A 83 -9.28 -8.00 0.94
N LEU A 84 -8.87 -8.91 1.83
CA LEU A 84 -9.76 -9.46 2.86
C LEU A 84 -10.33 -8.38 3.78
N LYS A 85 -9.53 -7.41 4.22
CA LYS A 85 -10.03 -6.29 5.04
C LYS A 85 -11.02 -5.42 4.25
N GLN A 86 -10.75 -5.12 2.99
CA GLN A 86 -11.64 -4.33 2.14
C GLN A 86 -12.98 -5.04 1.90
N ASN A 87 -12.95 -6.35 1.66
CA ASN A 87 -14.14 -7.18 1.53
C ASN A 87 -14.95 -7.20 2.83
N ASN A 88 -14.29 -7.31 3.99
CA ASN A 88 -14.95 -7.22 5.29
C ASN A 88 -15.62 -5.85 5.52
N ILE A 89 -14.95 -4.75 5.15
CA ILE A 89 -15.54 -3.41 5.24
C ILE A 89 -16.80 -3.32 4.37
N THR A 90 -16.75 -3.86 3.15
CA THR A 90 -17.90 -3.87 2.23
C THR A 90 -19.05 -4.68 2.81
N LYS A 91 -18.77 -5.87 3.35
CA LYS A 91 -19.76 -6.70 4.05
C LYS A 91 -20.40 -5.95 5.22
N LEU A 92 -19.61 -5.33 6.09
CA LEU A 92 -20.11 -4.56 7.24
C LEU A 92 -20.97 -3.38 6.80
N LYS A 93 -20.62 -2.68 5.72
CA LYS A 93 -21.45 -1.62 5.14
C LYS A 93 -22.80 -2.15 4.64
N LEU A 94 -22.81 -3.30 3.97
CA LEU A 94 -24.04 -3.92 3.49
C LEU A 94 -24.92 -4.38 4.65
N GLU A 95 -24.34 -5.01 5.68
CA GLU A 95 -25.05 -5.40 6.90
C GLU A 95 -25.63 -4.18 7.63
N TYR A 96 -24.84 -3.12 7.78
CA TYR A 96 -25.31 -1.87 8.37
C TYR A 96 -26.49 -1.28 7.61
N ASN A 97 -26.40 -1.19 6.27
CA ASN A 97 -27.49 -0.70 5.44
C ASN A 97 -28.73 -1.59 5.50
N LYS A 98 -28.55 -2.91 5.58
CA LYS A 98 -29.65 -3.86 5.76
C LYS A 98 -30.35 -3.61 7.10
N ASN A 99 -29.59 -3.51 8.19
CA ASN A 99 -30.13 -3.27 9.53
C ASN A 99 -30.86 -1.93 9.62
N LEU A 100 -30.34 -0.88 8.99
CA LEU A 100 -31.04 0.41 8.90
C LEU A 100 -32.39 0.30 8.20
N LYS A 101 -32.45 -0.44 7.08
CA LYS A 101 -33.72 -0.66 6.36
C LYS A 101 -34.69 -1.50 7.18
N GLU A 102 -34.21 -2.53 7.86
CA GLU A 102 -35.02 -3.38 8.74
C GLU A 102 -35.62 -2.58 9.89
N LEU A 103 -34.84 -1.73 10.54
CA LEU A 103 -35.32 -0.80 11.57
C LEU A 103 -36.36 0.20 11.03
N ALA A 104 -36.16 0.71 9.80
CA ALA A 104 -37.12 1.61 9.17
C ALA A 104 -38.47 0.92 8.92
N TYR A 105 -38.45 -0.31 8.39
CA TYR A 105 -39.67 -1.11 8.20
C TYR A 105 -40.34 -1.46 9.53
N GLU A 106 -39.57 -1.83 10.56
CA GLU A 106 -40.13 -2.11 11.88
C GLU A 106 -40.85 -0.88 12.47
N ASN A 107 -40.27 0.31 12.29
CA ASN A 107 -40.91 1.56 12.71
C ASN A 107 -42.19 1.86 11.94
N GLU A 108 -42.19 1.65 10.62
CA GLU A 108 -43.37 1.82 9.77
C GLU A 108 -44.50 0.86 10.17
N ILE A 109 -44.19 -0.43 10.38
CA ILE A 109 -45.14 -1.44 10.85
C ILE A 109 -45.72 -1.06 12.22
N LYS A 110 -44.87 -0.66 13.17
CA LYS A 110 -45.33 -0.17 14.49
C LYS A 110 -46.21 1.07 14.38
N GLY A 111 -45.92 1.96 13.43
CA GLY A 111 -46.77 3.09 13.10
C GLY A 111 -48.16 2.68 12.64
N LEU A 112 -48.23 1.72 11.70
CA LEU A 112 -49.51 1.18 11.20
C LEU A 112 -50.30 0.45 12.30
N GLN A 113 -49.61 -0.30 13.17
CA GLN A 113 -50.24 -0.96 14.32
C GLN A 113 -50.87 0.05 15.29
N LEU A 114 -50.18 1.16 15.57
CA LEU A 114 -50.75 2.25 16.39
C LEU A 114 -51.99 2.85 15.75
N SER A 115 -51.94 3.17 14.45
CA SER A 115 -53.11 3.70 13.74
C SER A 115 -54.30 2.74 13.76
N SER A 116 -54.05 1.43 13.65
CA SER A 116 -55.08 0.40 13.80
C SER A 116 -55.69 0.37 15.20
N LEU A 117 -54.86 0.42 16.26
CA LEU A 117 -55.33 0.45 17.66
C LEU A 117 -56.08 1.74 17.99
N GLU A 118 -55.69 2.88 17.42
CA GLU A 118 -56.40 4.16 17.55
C GLU A 118 -57.79 4.08 16.92
N ALA A 119 -57.91 3.49 15.73
CA ALA A 119 -59.19 3.28 15.07
C ALA A 119 -60.10 2.34 15.90
N GLU A 120 -59.54 1.24 16.42
CA GLU A 120 -60.28 0.31 17.29
C GLU A 120 -60.78 0.98 18.57
N LEU A 121 -59.95 1.79 19.22
CA LEU A 121 -60.34 2.56 20.40
C LEU A 121 -61.45 3.57 20.08
N SER A 122 -61.36 4.24 18.93
CA SER A 122 -62.39 5.16 18.45
C SER A 122 -63.73 4.46 18.23
N ASP A 123 -63.70 3.28 17.60
CA ASP A 123 -64.88 2.46 17.37
C ASP A 123 -65.52 1.96 18.67
N LYS A 124 -64.71 1.49 19.63
CA LYS A 124 -65.19 1.08 20.96
C LYS A 124 -65.80 2.25 21.73
N LYS A 125 -65.21 3.45 21.67
CA LYS A 125 -65.78 4.67 22.26
C LYS A 125 -67.14 5.02 21.64
N ARG A 126 -67.25 4.91 20.31
CA ARG A 126 -68.51 5.15 19.58
C ARG A 126 -69.58 4.11 19.95
N LEU A 127 -69.22 2.83 19.97
CA LEU A 127 -70.12 1.74 20.41
C LEU A 127 -70.60 1.95 21.84
N LYS A 128 -69.74 2.44 22.73
CA LYS A 128 -70.11 2.71 24.12
C LYS A 128 -71.14 3.83 24.22
N ALA A 129 -71.00 4.88 23.41
CA ALA A 129 -71.96 6.00 23.40
C ALA A 129 -73.37 5.57 23.00
N ILE A 130 -73.50 4.53 22.15
CA ILE A 130 -74.78 3.94 21.74
C ILE A 130 -75.19 2.72 22.59
N GLY A 131 -74.46 2.39 23.66
CA GLY A 131 -74.76 1.28 24.57
C GLY A 131 -74.35 -0.12 24.08
N GLY A 132 -73.55 -0.22 23.01
CA GLY A 132 -73.15 -1.48 22.38
C GLY A 132 -71.89 -2.15 22.95
N THR A 133 -71.25 -1.59 23.98
CA THR A 133 -70.08 -2.19 24.66
C THR A 133 -69.95 -1.67 26.10
N THR A 134 -69.07 -2.29 26.89
CA THR A 134 -68.84 -1.98 28.30
C THR A 134 -67.71 -0.96 28.48
N GLN A 135 -67.67 -0.30 29.65
CA GLN A 135 -66.58 0.61 30.02
C GLN A 135 -65.24 -0.13 30.11
N GLU A 136 -65.23 -1.35 30.65
CA GLU A 136 -64.02 -2.17 30.79
C GLU A 136 -63.36 -2.48 29.43
N GLU A 137 -64.16 -2.73 28.39
CA GLU A 137 -63.63 -2.96 27.03
C GLU A 137 -62.95 -1.72 26.44
N VAL A 138 -63.50 -0.53 26.69
CA VAL A 138 -62.89 0.74 26.24
C VAL A 138 -61.57 1.00 26.97
N ASP A 139 -61.53 0.72 28.29
CA ASP A 139 -60.32 0.92 29.09
C ASP A 139 -59.21 -0.07 28.68
N ARG A 140 -59.56 -1.33 28.37
CA ARG A 140 -58.61 -2.30 27.81
C ARG A 140 -58.03 -1.84 26.47
N ALA A 141 -58.86 -1.36 25.55
CA ALA A 141 -58.40 -0.85 24.27
C ALA A 141 -57.47 0.38 24.44
N ALA A 142 -57.79 1.28 25.36
CA ALA A 142 -56.96 2.45 25.66
C ALA A 142 -55.61 2.05 26.28
N LEU A 143 -55.60 1.04 27.15
CA LEU A 143 -54.40 0.53 27.79
C LEU A 143 -53.49 -0.17 26.78
N ASN A 144 -54.05 -0.96 25.86
CA ASN A 144 -53.31 -1.58 24.75
C ASN A 144 -52.66 -0.54 23.83
N LEU A 145 -53.39 0.50 23.46
CA LEU A 145 -52.83 1.61 22.67
C LEU A 145 -51.63 2.25 23.40
N LYS A 146 -51.76 2.47 24.72
CA LYS A 146 -50.70 3.08 25.52
C LYS A 146 -49.46 2.20 25.65
N ILE A 147 -49.64 0.87 25.76
CA ILE A 147 -48.53 -0.09 25.73
C ILE A 147 -47.79 -0.01 24.39
N ALA A 148 -48.52 -0.07 23.28
CA ALA A 148 -47.92 0.01 21.95
C ALA A 148 -47.21 1.34 21.69
N GLN A 149 -47.71 2.46 22.24
CA GLN A 149 -47.05 3.77 22.15
C GLN A 149 -45.70 3.76 22.87
N LEU A 150 -45.66 3.21 24.08
CA LEU A 150 -44.42 3.08 24.87
C LEU A 150 -43.40 2.14 24.19
N GLU A 151 -43.87 1.06 23.56
CA GLU A 151 -43.00 0.15 22.80
C GLU A 151 -42.37 0.84 21.58
N LYS A 152 -43.13 1.68 20.87
CA LYS A 152 -42.60 2.49 19.77
C LYS A 152 -41.57 3.51 20.27
N GLU A 153 -41.85 4.23 21.35
CA GLU A 153 -40.89 5.18 21.95
C GLU A 153 -39.59 4.50 22.40
N LYS A 154 -39.67 3.29 22.94
CA LYS A 154 -38.49 2.49 23.31
C LYS A 154 -37.62 2.12 22.12
N THR A 155 -38.21 1.94 20.93
CA THR A 155 -37.50 1.56 19.70
C THR A 155 -36.84 2.75 19.01
N GLY A 156 -37.24 3.98 19.37
CA GLY A 156 -36.70 5.23 18.80
C GLY A 156 -35.50 5.85 19.54
N LYS A 157 -35.01 5.20 20.61
CA LYS A 157 -33.78 5.58 21.33
C LYS A 157 -32.62 4.70 20.90
#